data_AF-A0A8X6NQ44-F1
#
_entry.id   AF-A0A8X6NQ44-F1
#
_cell.length_a   1.000
_cell.length_b   1.000
_cell.length_c   1.000
_cell.angle_alpha   90.00
_cell.angle_beta   90.00
_cell.angle_gamma   90.00
#
_symmetry.space_group_name_H-M   'P 1'
#
loop_
_entity.id
_entity.type
_entity.pdbx_description
1 polymer ?
#
loop_
_entity_poly.entity_id
_entity_poly.type
_entity_poly.pdbx_seq_one_letter_code
_entity_poly.pdbx_strand_id
1 'polypeptide(L)'
;MDLAVERSYPTPYANASILPLLLLSLGMQQNVPKQADVIREEYDYIIVGAGSAGSVVANRLSEEPCVSVLLLEAGGKPPMINDIPALARTFFFTDLDWAYKTVPQKHTGRALIKRQVIWPSGKGLGGSSLMNAMLYIRGNRKNYDNWAAQGATGWSYEDVFPYFLKLEDNRDPEFLGNGFHASGGPLTVEKPGYESEIKGPILEAAEQFGYEILDSNGAKQTGFSKIQGTLRNGQRCSAAKSYLVPAENRTNLDILGNAHVRKVLTENGRATGVMFDYQQVTYNIRAKREVILSAGTTNTPQLLMLSGIGPKKHLEKFQIPLVADLPVGNNFHDHAAGIIPYTIGSQIPTVMQKLINPENVEEYITNKTGPLSSMEFISNVAFLKDQAVLPSVDFPDYQLFFVEIPKEVPKYQVGFKPEVYQKVFGPYEDGPMMICVSQPTQPRSRGTVRLKSSNPYDPPAIDPNYFADPRDIRDMVQGKSFVINSIFYHPITK
;
A
#
# COMPACT_ATOMS: atom_id res chain seq x y z
N MET A 1 -22.83 14.33 0.10
CA MET A 1 -21.63 14.65 0.90
C MET A 1 -22.02 14.56 2.36
N ASP A 2 -21.42 13.65 3.12
CA ASP A 2 -21.74 13.45 4.53
C ASP A 2 -20.70 14.19 5.39
N LEU A 3 -21.00 15.43 5.75
CA LEU A 3 -20.09 16.27 6.55
C LEU A 3 -19.75 15.67 7.92
N ALA A 4 -20.64 14.86 8.50
CA ALA A 4 -20.39 14.25 9.80
C ALA A 4 -19.32 13.16 9.69
N VAL A 5 -19.37 12.37 8.62
CA VAL A 5 -18.33 11.37 8.31
C VAL A 5 -16.98 12.04 8.09
N GLU A 6 -16.92 13.08 7.25
CA GLU A 6 -15.65 13.80 6.96
C GLU A 6 -15.03 14.42 8.24
N ARG A 7 -15.87 14.95 9.14
CA ARG A 7 -15.44 15.51 10.44
C ARG A 7 -14.93 14.48 11.43
N SER A 8 -15.29 13.22 11.27
CA SER A 8 -14.91 12.16 12.22
C SER A 8 -13.44 11.74 12.08
N TYR A 9 -12.82 12.00 10.93
CA TYR A 9 -11.42 11.69 10.67
C TYR A 9 -10.49 12.79 11.21
N PRO A 10 -9.35 12.42 11.83
CA PRO A 10 -8.42 13.37 12.47
C PRO A 10 -7.54 14.09 11.44
N THR A 11 -8.16 14.75 10.46
CA THR A 11 -7.45 15.50 9.42
C THR A 11 -7.25 16.96 9.80
N PRO A 12 -6.25 17.65 9.23
CA PRO A 12 -6.06 19.08 9.46
C PRO A 12 -7.26 19.94 9.00
N TYR A 13 -8.16 19.38 8.17
CA TYR A 13 -9.30 20.08 7.58
C TYR A 13 -10.64 19.73 8.23
N ALA A 14 -10.68 18.77 9.16
CA ALA A 14 -11.93 18.27 9.74
C ALA A 14 -12.84 19.40 10.26
N ASN A 15 -12.25 20.42 10.88
CA ASN A 15 -12.98 21.57 11.43
C ASN A 15 -12.78 22.87 10.63
N ALA A 16 -12.18 22.81 9.45
CA ALA A 16 -11.91 24.01 8.66
C ALA A 16 -13.21 24.53 7.99
N SER A 17 -13.38 25.86 7.96
CA SER A 17 -14.54 26.50 7.29
C SER A 17 -14.57 26.24 5.78
N ILE A 18 -13.41 25.98 5.18
CA ILE A 18 -13.23 25.67 3.76
C ILE A 18 -13.53 24.21 3.40
N LEU A 19 -13.80 23.33 4.37
CA LEU A 19 -14.05 21.91 4.14
C LEU A 19 -15.18 21.66 3.11
N PRO A 20 -16.32 22.37 3.12
CA PRO A 20 -17.37 22.16 2.10
C PRO A 20 -16.88 22.44 0.68
N LEU A 21 -16.09 23.51 0.48
CA LEU A 21 -15.55 23.86 -0.83
C LEU A 21 -14.50 22.82 -1.29
N LEU A 22 -13.65 22.38 -0.36
CA LEU A 22 -12.69 21.31 -0.61
C LEU A 22 -13.39 20.03 -1.07
N LEU A 23 -14.42 19.59 -0.35
CA LEU A 23 -15.18 18.39 -0.68
C LEU A 23 -15.95 18.50 -2.00
N LEU A 24 -16.53 19.66 -2.32
CA LEU A 24 -17.14 19.91 -3.63
C LEU A 24 -16.11 19.75 -4.75
N SER A 25 -14.89 20.25 -4.55
CA SER A 25 -13.82 20.12 -5.54
C SER A 25 -13.36 18.66 -5.75
N LEU A 26 -13.46 17.81 -4.72
CA LEU A 26 -13.16 16.38 -4.80
C LEU A 26 -14.31 15.61 -5.47
N GLY A 27 -15.56 16.03 -5.23
CA GLY A 27 -16.77 15.38 -5.74
C GLY A 27 -16.96 15.40 -7.26
N MET A 28 -16.11 16.12 -7.99
CA MET A 28 -16.06 16.05 -9.45
C MET A 28 -15.59 14.68 -9.96
N GLN A 29 -14.93 13.87 -9.10
CA GLN A 29 -14.51 12.51 -9.41
C GLN A 29 -15.21 11.53 -8.49
N GLN A 30 -15.87 10.50 -9.07
CA GLN A 30 -16.52 9.47 -8.27
C GLN A 30 -15.49 8.49 -7.71
N ASN A 31 -15.56 8.26 -6.39
CA ASN A 31 -14.49 7.59 -5.66
C ASN A 31 -14.84 6.20 -5.14
N VAL A 32 -16.14 5.91 -5.03
CA VAL A 32 -16.64 4.70 -4.41
C VAL A 32 -17.74 4.11 -5.30
N PRO A 33 -17.71 2.80 -5.58
CA PRO A 33 -18.76 2.18 -6.38
C PRO A 33 -20.09 2.18 -5.64
N LYS A 34 -21.19 2.11 -6.41
CA LYS A 34 -22.49 1.71 -5.90
C LYS A 34 -22.39 0.33 -5.24
N GLN A 35 -23.13 0.17 -4.13
CA GLN A 35 -23.25 -1.11 -3.44
C GLN A 35 -24.60 -1.72 -3.77
N ALA A 36 -24.66 -3.04 -3.77
CA ALA A 36 -25.87 -3.79 -4.02
C ALA A 36 -26.81 -3.74 -2.80
N ASP A 37 -28.09 -3.49 -3.04
CA ASP A 37 -29.14 -3.56 -2.01
C ASP A 37 -29.72 -4.97 -1.87
N VAL A 38 -29.67 -5.75 -2.96
CA VAL A 38 -30.19 -7.12 -3.05
C VAL A 38 -29.10 -8.01 -3.62
N ILE A 39 -28.96 -9.21 -3.04
CA ILE A 39 -27.98 -10.20 -3.47
C ILE A 39 -28.69 -11.48 -3.90
N ARG A 40 -28.11 -12.18 -4.88
CA ARG A 40 -28.56 -13.50 -5.32
C ARG A 40 -28.17 -14.58 -4.30
N GLU A 41 -28.85 -15.72 -4.32
CA GLU A 41 -28.50 -16.89 -3.51
C GLU A 41 -27.25 -17.63 -4.02
N GLU A 42 -26.92 -17.44 -5.30
CA GLU A 42 -25.81 -18.09 -5.99
C GLU A 42 -25.18 -17.18 -7.05
N TYR A 43 -23.87 -17.31 -7.23
CA TYR A 43 -23.07 -16.58 -8.21
C TYR A 43 -22.10 -17.50 -8.92
N ASP A 44 -21.64 -17.13 -10.11
CA ASP A 44 -20.56 -17.87 -10.78
C ASP A 44 -19.25 -17.76 -10.01
N TYR A 45 -18.92 -16.53 -9.60
CA TYR A 45 -17.72 -16.23 -8.83
C TYR A 45 -18.05 -15.42 -7.58
N ILE A 46 -17.41 -15.79 -6.48
CA ILE A 46 -17.41 -14.98 -5.26
C ILE A 46 -15.98 -14.53 -4.98
N ILE A 47 -15.74 -13.22 -4.97
CA ILE A 47 -14.46 -12.63 -4.60
C ILE A 47 -14.52 -12.13 -3.15
N VAL A 48 -13.55 -12.57 -2.35
CA VAL A 48 -13.42 -12.16 -0.94
C VAL A 48 -12.32 -11.11 -0.80
N GLY A 49 -12.71 -9.88 -0.50
CA GLY A 49 -11.85 -8.70 -0.34
C GLY A 49 -11.88 -7.81 -1.58
N ALA A 50 -12.36 -6.57 -1.44
CA ALA A 50 -12.33 -5.55 -2.50
C ALA A 50 -11.04 -4.72 -2.45
N GLY A 51 -9.92 -5.35 -2.07
CA GLY A 51 -8.60 -4.75 -2.15
C GLY A 51 -8.10 -4.58 -3.57
N SER A 52 -6.80 -4.30 -3.71
CA SER A 52 -6.18 -4.03 -5.02
C SER A 52 -6.42 -5.13 -6.04
N ALA A 53 -6.18 -6.39 -5.69
CA ALA A 53 -6.37 -7.52 -6.61
C ALA A 53 -7.86 -7.87 -6.80
N GLY A 54 -8.65 -7.88 -5.71
CA GLY A 54 -10.06 -8.27 -5.78
C GLY A 54 -10.90 -7.31 -6.62
N SER A 55 -10.57 -6.02 -6.58
CA SER A 55 -11.19 -5.00 -7.45
C SER A 55 -10.93 -5.30 -8.94
N VAL A 56 -9.70 -5.70 -9.29
CA VAL A 56 -9.32 -6.08 -10.66
C VAL A 56 -10.07 -7.33 -11.10
N VAL A 57 -10.05 -8.39 -10.29
CA VAL A 57 -10.68 -9.68 -10.62
C VAL A 57 -12.19 -9.51 -10.81
N ALA A 58 -12.86 -8.80 -9.89
CA ALA A 58 -14.30 -8.55 -9.99
C ALA A 58 -14.67 -7.76 -11.25
N ASN A 59 -13.89 -6.72 -11.58
CA ASN A 59 -14.09 -5.96 -12.81
C ASN A 59 -13.88 -6.83 -14.05
N ARG A 60 -12.80 -7.62 -14.13
CA ARG A 60 -12.51 -8.43 -15.33
C ARG A 60 -13.48 -9.58 -15.53
N LEU A 61 -13.84 -10.31 -14.47
CA LEU A 61 -14.81 -11.41 -14.59
C LEU A 61 -16.20 -10.93 -14.97
N SER A 62 -16.60 -9.74 -14.51
CA SER A 62 -17.91 -9.16 -14.84
C SER A 62 -17.97 -8.47 -16.20
N GLU A 63 -16.86 -8.40 -16.97
CA GLU A 63 -16.89 -7.92 -18.36
C GLU A 63 -17.80 -8.80 -19.23
N GLU A 64 -17.90 -10.10 -18.92
CA GLU A 64 -18.80 -11.05 -19.57
C GLU A 64 -20.22 -10.97 -18.97
N PRO A 65 -21.24 -10.50 -19.71
CA PRO A 65 -22.58 -10.25 -19.15
C PRO A 65 -23.29 -11.49 -18.58
N CYS A 66 -22.91 -12.68 -19.03
CA CYS A 66 -23.45 -13.96 -18.55
C CYS A 66 -22.78 -14.48 -17.28
N VAL A 67 -21.72 -13.81 -16.80
CA VAL A 67 -20.98 -14.19 -15.59
C VAL A 67 -21.44 -13.34 -14.43
N SER A 68 -22.06 -13.97 -13.44
CA SER A 68 -22.49 -13.33 -12.19
C SER A 68 -21.37 -13.32 -11.14
N VAL A 69 -21.12 -12.14 -10.57
CA VAL A 69 -20.00 -11.90 -9.65
C VAL A 69 -20.50 -11.25 -8.36
N LEU A 70 -20.12 -11.83 -7.22
CA LEU A 70 -20.28 -11.22 -5.91
C LEU A 70 -18.93 -10.80 -5.35
N LEU A 71 -18.77 -9.52 -5.02
CA LEU A 71 -17.58 -8.98 -4.35
C LEU A 71 -17.92 -8.57 -2.91
N LEU A 72 -17.24 -9.18 -1.94
CA LEU A 72 -17.44 -8.95 -0.51
C LEU A 72 -16.25 -8.22 0.10
N GLU A 73 -16.49 -7.14 0.84
CA GLU A 73 -15.47 -6.36 1.53
C GLU A 73 -15.84 -6.08 2.98
N ALA A 74 -14.92 -6.34 3.91
CA ALA A 74 -15.17 -6.18 5.34
C ALA A 74 -15.28 -4.71 5.77
N GLY A 75 -14.60 -3.80 5.06
CA GLY A 75 -14.67 -2.36 5.31
C GLY A 75 -15.73 -1.62 4.51
N GLY A 76 -15.90 -0.34 4.87
CA GLY A 76 -16.88 0.55 4.27
C GLY A 76 -16.36 1.35 3.09
N LYS A 77 -17.07 2.46 2.83
CA LYS A 77 -16.68 3.49 1.85
C LYS A 77 -15.66 4.44 2.50
N PRO A 78 -14.55 4.80 1.84
CA PRO A 78 -13.69 5.87 2.34
C PRO A 78 -14.39 7.24 2.32
N PRO A 79 -14.01 8.17 3.21
CA PRO A 79 -14.44 9.56 3.13
C PRO A 79 -13.82 10.22 1.89
N MET A 80 -14.42 11.30 1.40
CA MET A 80 -13.93 12.01 0.21
C MET A 80 -12.54 12.60 0.43
N ILE A 81 -12.22 13.10 1.63
CA ILE A 81 -10.87 13.61 1.94
C ILE A 81 -9.76 12.55 1.80
N ASN A 82 -10.09 11.25 1.69
CA ASN A 82 -9.11 10.20 1.36
C ASN A 82 -8.46 10.37 -0.01
N ASP A 83 -9.13 11.10 -0.90
CA ASP A 83 -8.61 11.42 -2.22
C ASP A 83 -7.43 12.36 -2.21
N ILE A 84 -7.25 13.13 -1.14
CA ILE A 84 -6.14 14.08 -1.00
C ILE A 84 -4.86 13.26 -0.79
N PRO A 85 -3.93 13.23 -1.76
CA PRO A 85 -2.74 12.36 -1.70
C PRO A 85 -1.95 12.51 -0.40
N ALA A 86 -1.74 13.74 0.06
CA ALA A 86 -0.92 14.04 1.22
C ALA A 86 -1.50 13.54 2.56
N LEU A 87 -2.78 13.15 2.60
CA LEU A 87 -3.47 12.69 3.81
C LEU A 87 -3.42 11.17 4.03
N ALA A 88 -2.71 10.41 3.19
CA ALA A 88 -2.65 8.95 3.23
C ALA A 88 -2.48 8.36 4.65
N ARG A 89 -1.51 8.88 5.41
CA ARG A 89 -1.16 8.42 6.77
C ARG A 89 -2.17 8.81 7.84
N THR A 90 -3.01 9.80 7.59
CA THR A 90 -4.01 10.27 8.55
C THR A 90 -5.10 9.23 8.81
N PHE A 91 -5.25 8.26 7.91
CA PHE A 91 -6.21 7.16 8.04
C PHE A 91 -5.66 5.96 8.82
N PHE A 92 -4.44 6.03 9.36
CA PHE A 92 -3.92 4.97 10.22
C PHE A 92 -4.71 4.97 11.53
N PHE A 93 -5.00 3.77 12.05
CA PHE A 93 -5.81 3.58 13.28
C PHE A 93 -7.25 4.11 13.21
N THR A 94 -7.78 4.40 12.02
CA THR A 94 -9.21 4.71 11.82
C THR A 94 -9.98 3.46 11.41
N ASP A 95 -11.25 3.60 11.06
CA ASP A 95 -12.08 2.51 10.54
C ASP A 95 -11.64 2.00 9.15
N LEU A 96 -10.80 2.77 8.45
CA LEU A 96 -10.14 2.35 7.20
C LEU A 96 -8.90 1.50 7.42
N ASP A 97 -8.44 1.34 8.65
CA ASP A 97 -7.28 0.52 8.98
C ASP A 97 -7.73 -0.72 9.76
N TRP A 98 -7.18 -1.89 9.39
CA TRP A 98 -7.26 -3.06 10.26
C TRP A 98 -6.48 -2.87 11.57
N ALA A 99 -5.56 -1.90 11.62
CA ALA A 99 -4.78 -1.48 12.77
C ALA A 99 -4.03 -2.65 13.43
N TYR A 100 -3.51 -3.55 12.59
CA TYR A 100 -2.78 -4.72 13.08
C TYR A 100 -1.49 -4.31 13.78
N LYS A 101 -1.03 -5.22 14.64
CA LYS A 101 0.30 -5.16 15.25
C LYS A 101 0.93 -6.53 15.14
N THR A 102 2.23 -6.56 14.89
CA THR A 102 2.98 -7.82 14.89
C THR A 102 2.99 -8.43 16.29
N VAL A 103 3.35 -9.71 16.38
CA VAL A 103 3.83 -10.28 17.66
C VAL A 103 5.10 -9.52 18.10
N PRO A 104 5.48 -9.58 19.40
CA PRO A 104 6.76 -9.04 19.84
C PRO A 104 7.91 -9.59 19.02
N GLN A 105 8.68 -8.71 18.40
CA GLN A 105 9.74 -9.08 17.47
C GLN A 105 10.97 -9.58 18.20
N LYS A 106 11.53 -10.69 17.73
CA LYS A 106 12.71 -11.35 18.32
C LYS A 106 14.01 -10.63 17.98
N HIS A 107 14.17 -10.23 16.72
CA HIS A 107 15.41 -9.70 16.16
C HIS A 107 15.39 -8.16 15.97
N THR A 108 14.23 -7.52 16.09
CA THR A 108 14.04 -6.06 15.91
C THR A 108 13.14 -5.45 16.99
N GLY A 109 12.77 -4.18 16.83
CA GLY A 109 11.71 -3.54 17.62
C GLY A 109 12.09 -3.11 19.03
N ARG A 110 13.37 -3.12 19.43
CA ARG A 110 13.80 -2.72 20.80
C ARG A 110 13.39 -1.28 21.17
N ALA A 111 13.30 -0.42 20.15
CA ALA A 111 12.87 0.98 20.25
C ALA A 111 11.34 1.15 20.30
N LEU A 112 10.57 0.10 20.02
CA LEU A 112 9.11 0.15 19.88
C LEU A 112 8.40 -0.31 21.15
N ILE A 113 7.20 0.21 21.37
CA ILE A 113 6.32 -0.20 22.48
C ILE A 113 6.05 -1.70 22.35
N LYS A 114 6.29 -2.45 23.44
CA LYS A 114 6.14 -3.92 23.50
C LYS A 114 6.91 -4.71 22.42
N ARG A 115 7.88 -4.09 21.73
CA ARG A 115 8.59 -4.65 20.57
C ARG A 115 7.66 -5.06 19.41
N GLN A 116 6.51 -4.40 19.28
CA GLN A 116 5.56 -4.68 18.20
C GLN A 116 5.68 -3.61 17.13
N VAL A 117 5.68 -4.03 15.87
CA VAL A 117 5.60 -3.13 14.72
C VAL A 117 4.12 -2.88 14.43
N ILE A 118 3.76 -1.62 14.18
CA ILE A 118 2.44 -1.25 13.68
C ILE A 118 2.34 -1.73 12.22
N TRP A 119 1.25 -2.41 11.90
CA TRP A 119 1.03 -3.04 10.62
C TRP A 119 -0.25 -2.47 9.98
N PRO A 120 -0.16 -1.28 9.36
CA PRO A 120 -1.32 -0.65 8.75
C PRO A 120 -1.77 -1.51 7.55
N SER A 121 -3.07 -1.70 7.40
CA SER A 121 -3.63 -2.47 6.29
C SER A 121 -5.03 -1.95 5.98
N GLY A 122 -5.28 -1.58 4.73
CA GLY A 122 -6.55 -0.96 4.35
C GLY A 122 -7.73 -1.92 4.50
N LYS A 123 -8.80 -1.41 5.11
CA LYS A 123 -10.09 -2.04 5.36
C LYS A 123 -11.19 -1.19 4.73
N GLY A 124 -11.57 -1.50 3.50
CA GLY A 124 -12.53 -0.71 2.74
C GLY A 124 -12.50 -1.02 1.26
N LEU A 125 -13.44 -0.44 0.51
CA LEU A 125 -13.52 -0.59 -0.95
C LEU A 125 -12.28 0.04 -1.61
N GLY A 126 -11.34 -0.79 -2.06
CA GLY A 126 -10.01 -0.42 -2.54
C GLY A 126 -8.87 -0.99 -1.68
N GLY A 127 -9.17 -1.46 -0.48
CA GLY A 127 -8.22 -2.03 0.49
C GLY A 127 -7.05 -1.10 0.75
N SER A 128 -5.83 -1.66 0.77
CA SER A 128 -4.62 -0.88 1.08
C SER A 128 -4.30 0.23 0.06
N SER A 129 -4.91 0.25 -1.13
CA SER A 129 -4.76 1.38 -2.07
C SER A 129 -5.38 2.70 -1.56
N LEU A 130 -6.25 2.62 -0.54
CA LEU A 130 -6.82 3.79 0.14
C LEU A 130 -5.81 4.50 1.06
N MET A 131 -4.77 3.79 1.51
CA MET A 131 -3.85 4.30 2.54
C MET A 131 -2.38 4.23 2.10
N ASN A 132 -2.10 3.74 0.89
CA ASN A 132 -0.73 3.66 0.38
C ASN A 132 -0.17 5.05 0.06
N ALA A 133 1.15 5.11 -0.12
CA ALA A 133 1.86 6.30 -0.57
C ALA A 133 1.75 6.57 -2.08
N MET A 134 0.87 5.86 -2.81
CA MET A 134 0.60 5.96 -4.25
C MET A 134 1.78 5.71 -5.20
N LEU A 135 3.01 5.55 -4.72
CA LEU A 135 4.18 5.25 -5.55
C LEU A 135 3.90 4.11 -6.54
N TYR A 136 4.13 4.38 -7.82
CA TYR A 136 3.92 3.42 -8.88
C TYR A 136 5.24 2.75 -9.30
N ILE A 137 5.47 1.54 -8.78
CA ILE A 137 6.68 0.75 -9.04
C ILE A 137 6.26 -0.69 -9.33
N ARG A 138 6.65 -1.22 -10.48
CA ARG A 138 6.31 -2.58 -10.92
C ARG A 138 7.21 -3.61 -10.26
N GLY A 139 8.48 -3.30 -10.05
CA GLY A 139 9.49 -4.23 -9.54
C GLY A 139 10.56 -4.53 -10.59
N ASN A 140 11.62 -5.24 -10.19
CA ASN A 140 12.70 -5.58 -11.12
C ASN A 140 12.33 -6.76 -12.02
N ARG A 141 12.77 -6.78 -13.28
CA ARG A 141 12.59 -7.91 -14.21
C ARG A 141 12.99 -9.24 -13.59
N LYS A 142 14.16 -9.26 -12.95
CA LYS A 142 14.72 -10.44 -12.31
C LYS A 142 13.87 -10.98 -11.16
N ASN A 143 13.00 -10.16 -10.54
CA ASN A 143 12.08 -10.68 -9.52
C ASN A 143 11.07 -11.67 -10.11
N TYR A 144 10.50 -11.34 -11.27
CA TYR A 144 9.55 -12.18 -12.00
C TYR A 144 10.24 -13.42 -12.58
N ASP A 145 11.41 -13.24 -13.18
CA ASP A 145 12.18 -14.37 -13.72
C ASP A 145 12.58 -15.34 -12.61
N ASN A 146 12.94 -14.83 -11.43
CA ASN A 146 13.21 -15.66 -10.25
C ASN A 146 11.95 -16.41 -9.77
N TRP A 147 10.75 -15.82 -9.87
CA TRP A 147 9.51 -16.52 -9.55
C TRP A 147 9.25 -17.67 -10.51
N ALA A 148 9.39 -17.42 -11.82
CA ALA A 148 9.27 -18.46 -12.84
C ALA A 148 10.28 -19.59 -12.62
N ALA A 149 11.54 -19.26 -12.35
CA ALA A 149 12.59 -20.23 -12.02
C ALA A 149 12.32 -21.02 -10.74
N GLN A 150 11.51 -20.47 -9.81
CA GLN A 150 11.06 -21.15 -8.59
C GLN A 150 9.76 -21.95 -8.77
N GLY A 151 9.25 -22.06 -10.00
CA GLY A 151 8.10 -22.88 -10.35
C GLY A 151 6.81 -22.12 -10.64
N ALA A 152 6.80 -20.79 -10.55
CA ALA A 152 5.67 -19.96 -10.97
C ALA A 152 5.63 -19.84 -12.50
N THR A 153 5.33 -20.96 -13.17
CA THR A 153 5.28 -21.03 -14.64
C THR A 153 4.31 -20.00 -15.20
N GLY A 154 4.74 -19.24 -16.22
CA GLY A 154 3.95 -18.13 -16.80
C GLY A 154 4.02 -16.81 -16.03
N TRP A 155 4.95 -16.68 -15.08
CA TRP A 155 5.18 -15.45 -14.30
C TRP A 155 6.56 -14.83 -14.53
N SER A 156 7.25 -15.17 -15.63
CA SER A 156 8.49 -14.46 -16.00
C SER A 156 8.19 -13.00 -16.31
N TYR A 157 9.20 -12.13 -16.37
CA TYR A 157 8.94 -10.74 -16.70
C TYR A 157 8.27 -10.60 -18.08
N GLU A 158 8.70 -11.40 -19.05
CA GLU A 158 8.11 -11.43 -20.39
C GLU A 158 6.61 -11.77 -20.36
N ASP A 159 6.22 -12.74 -19.54
CA ASP A 159 4.81 -13.16 -19.41
C ASP A 159 3.94 -12.08 -18.76
N VAL A 160 4.45 -11.39 -17.73
CA VAL A 160 3.67 -10.39 -16.98
C VAL A 160 3.69 -9.00 -17.60
N PHE A 161 4.69 -8.69 -18.43
CA PHE A 161 4.88 -7.36 -19.02
C PHE A 161 3.67 -6.85 -19.82
N PRO A 162 2.99 -7.67 -20.65
CA PRO A 162 1.75 -7.26 -21.30
C PRO A 162 0.64 -6.82 -20.33
N TYR A 163 0.60 -7.38 -19.12
CA TYR A 163 -0.37 -6.98 -18.10
C TYR A 163 0.00 -5.66 -17.42
N PHE A 164 1.30 -5.35 -17.28
CA PHE A 164 1.76 -4.02 -16.88
C PHE A 164 1.35 -2.93 -17.88
N LEU A 165 1.37 -3.24 -19.17
CA LEU A 165 0.85 -2.33 -20.18
C LEU A 165 -0.68 -2.26 -20.15
N LYS A 166 -1.37 -3.40 -20.02
CA LYS A 166 -2.85 -3.44 -19.98
C LYS A 166 -3.45 -2.69 -18.79
N LEU A 167 -2.75 -2.64 -17.66
CA LEU A 167 -3.25 -1.97 -16.45
C LEU A 167 -3.10 -0.45 -16.51
N GLU A 168 -2.09 0.04 -17.23
CA GLU A 168 -1.59 1.40 -17.10
C GLU A 168 -2.32 2.40 -18.00
N ASP A 169 -2.62 3.55 -17.41
CA ASP A 169 -3.05 4.75 -18.11
C ASP A 169 -2.11 5.91 -17.75
N ASN A 170 -0.92 5.89 -18.35
CA ASN A 170 0.12 6.87 -18.09
C ASN A 170 -0.23 8.20 -18.76
N ARG A 171 -0.28 9.28 -17.97
CA ARG A 171 -0.66 10.62 -18.42
C ARG A 171 0.54 11.54 -18.69
N ASP A 172 1.76 11.06 -18.45
CA ASP A 172 2.98 11.83 -18.68
C ASP A 172 3.63 11.46 -20.03
N PRO A 173 3.59 12.35 -21.04
CA PRO A 173 4.10 12.03 -22.38
C PRO A 173 5.58 11.64 -22.44
N GLU A 174 6.41 12.07 -21.48
CA GLU A 174 7.84 11.71 -21.43
C GLU A 174 8.09 10.22 -21.16
N PHE A 175 7.13 9.51 -20.58
CA PHE A 175 7.18 8.07 -20.35
C PHE A 175 6.58 7.29 -21.54
N LEU A 176 5.82 7.96 -22.40
CA LEU A 176 5.22 7.36 -23.58
C LEU A 176 6.23 7.34 -24.73
N GLY A 177 6.36 6.19 -25.42
CA GLY A 177 7.23 6.03 -26.60
C GLY A 177 8.57 5.34 -26.34
N ASN A 178 8.92 5.05 -25.08
CA ASN A 178 10.11 4.24 -24.74
C ASN A 178 9.86 2.71 -24.79
N GLY A 179 8.61 2.30 -25.07
CA GLY A 179 8.21 0.88 -25.15
C GLY A 179 7.90 0.22 -23.81
N PHE A 180 8.02 0.93 -22.68
CA PHE A 180 7.76 0.40 -21.33
C PHE A 180 6.44 0.85 -20.72
N HIS A 181 5.75 1.82 -21.31
CA HIS A 181 4.49 2.35 -20.80
C HIS A 181 3.36 2.32 -21.80
N ALA A 182 2.14 2.33 -21.28
CA ALA A 182 0.90 2.40 -22.03
C ALA A 182 -0.06 3.45 -21.48
N SER A 183 -1.04 3.81 -22.31
CA SER A 183 -2.15 4.67 -21.97
C SER A 183 -3.48 3.94 -22.21
N GLY A 184 -4.56 4.35 -21.54
CA GLY A 184 -5.90 3.79 -21.76
C GLY A 184 -6.27 2.59 -20.89
N GLY A 185 -5.37 2.12 -20.02
CA GLY A 185 -5.71 1.20 -18.95
C GLY A 185 -6.65 1.80 -17.89
N PRO A 186 -7.12 0.99 -16.93
CA PRO A 186 -8.00 1.45 -15.86
C PRO A 186 -7.27 2.25 -14.76
N LEU A 187 -5.98 1.99 -14.52
CA LEU A 187 -5.21 2.62 -13.45
C LEU A 187 -4.43 3.83 -13.99
N THR A 188 -4.88 5.03 -13.64
CA THR A 188 -4.20 6.27 -14.04
C THR A 188 -2.90 6.44 -13.28
N VAL A 189 -1.84 6.79 -14.02
CA VAL A 189 -0.49 7.03 -13.50
C VAL A 189 -0.03 8.40 -13.98
N GLU A 190 0.38 9.25 -13.06
CA GLU A 190 0.88 10.60 -13.35
C GLU A 190 1.90 11.04 -12.30
N LYS A 191 2.75 12.01 -12.64
CA LYS A 191 3.62 12.70 -11.69
C LYS A 191 2.80 13.46 -10.65
N PRO A 192 3.28 13.58 -9.40
CA PRO A 192 2.59 14.39 -8.39
C PRO A 192 2.57 15.87 -8.80
N GLY A 193 1.48 16.57 -8.47
CA GLY A 193 1.32 18.01 -8.70
C GLY A 193 2.13 18.91 -7.76
N TYR A 194 3.09 18.34 -7.03
CA TYR A 194 3.97 19.02 -6.08
C TYR A 194 5.34 18.36 -6.05
N GLU A 195 6.37 19.21 -6.08
CA GLU A 195 7.76 18.81 -5.86
C GLU A 195 8.30 19.49 -4.61
N SER A 196 8.86 18.69 -3.72
CA SER A 196 9.48 19.18 -2.50
C SER A 196 10.76 19.97 -2.79
N GLU A 197 11.03 20.99 -1.98
CA GLU A 197 12.24 21.83 -2.06
C GLU A 197 13.52 21.01 -1.87
N ILE A 198 13.46 19.87 -1.18
CA ILE A 198 14.62 18.98 -0.99
C ILE A 198 14.87 18.05 -2.19
N LYS A 199 13.97 18.02 -3.18
CA LYS A 199 14.08 17.11 -4.34
C LYS A 199 15.34 17.40 -5.15
N GLY A 200 15.45 18.62 -5.67
CA GLY A 200 16.55 19.05 -6.55
C GLY A 200 17.93 18.84 -5.93
N PRO A 201 18.19 19.31 -4.70
CA PRO A 201 19.47 19.12 -4.04
C PRO A 201 19.94 17.67 -3.89
N ILE A 202 19.02 16.74 -3.60
CA ILE A 202 19.34 15.32 -3.49
C ILE A 202 19.70 14.73 -4.86
N LEU A 203 18.98 15.12 -5.92
CA LEU A 203 19.27 14.68 -7.28
C LEU A 203 20.59 15.24 -7.80
N GLU A 204 20.89 16.52 -7.52
CA GLU A 204 22.18 17.13 -7.87
C GLU A 204 23.34 16.38 -7.20
N ALA A 205 23.22 16.05 -5.91
CA ALA A 205 24.21 15.24 -5.22
C ALA A 205 24.34 13.85 -5.85
N ALA A 206 23.23 13.19 -6.21
CA ALA A 206 23.25 11.89 -6.85
C ALA A 206 24.02 11.91 -8.19
N GLU A 207 23.77 12.92 -9.03
CA GLU A 207 24.45 13.11 -10.32
C GLU A 207 25.95 13.38 -10.15
N GLN A 208 26.34 14.18 -9.16
CA GLN A 208 27.77 14.41 -8.83
C GLN A 208 28.50 13.13 -8.42
N PHE A 209 27.80 12.18 -7.81
CA PHE A 209 28.30 10.84 -7.50
C PHE A 209 28.18 9.84 -8.67
N GLY A 210 27.72 10.31 -9.83
CA GLY A 210 27.63 9.54 -11.08
C GLY A 210 26.34 8.73 -11.25
N TYR A 211 25.38 8.84 -10.34
CA TYR A 211 24.11 8.12 -10.46
C TYR A 211 23.19 8.77 -11.49
N GLU A 212 22.55 7.94 -12.31
CA GLU A 212 21.57 8.37 -13.29
C GLU A 212 20.20 8.64 -12.64
N ILE A 213 19.50 9.65 -13.15
CA ILE A 213 18.08 9.88 -12.90
C ILE A 213 17.30 9.23 -14.05
N LEU A 214 16.61 8.13 -13.75
CA LEU A 214 16.00 7.25 -14.73
C LEU A 214 14.53 6.93 -14.40
N ASP A 215 13.87 6.22 -15.30
CA ASP A 215 12.56 5.63 -15.05
C ASP A 215 12.73 4.22 -14.46
N SER A 216 12.37 4.03 -13.18
CA SER A 216 12.52 2.75 -12.48
C SER A 216 11.60 1.64 -12.99
N ASN A 217 10.62 1.96 -13.83
CA ASN A 217 9.76 0.99 -14.50
C ASN A 217 10.20 0.69 -15.95
N GLY A 218 11.29 1.31 -16.41
CA GLY A 218 11.80 1.21 -17.77
C GLY A 218 12.76 0.04 -18.01
N ALA A 219 13.80 0.30 -18.80
CA ALA A 219 14.81 -0.70 -19.16
C ALA A 219 15.71 -1.08 -17.97
N LYS A 220 16.05 -0.11 -17.13
CA LYS A 220 17.00 -0.21 -16.01
C LYS A 220 16.35 0.35 -14.75
N GLN A 221 16.54 -0.31 -13.61
CA GLN A 221 16.01 0.15 -12.33
C GLN A 221 17.06 0.78 -11.42
N THR A 222 18.32 0.34 -11.48
CA THR A 222 19.37 0.80 -10.57
C THR A 222 19.76 2.26 -10.85
N GLY A 223 19.35 3.17 -9.98
CA GLY A 223 19.56 4.61 -10.10
C GLY A 223 18.56 5.39 -9.22
N PHE A 224 18.54 6.71 -9.39
CA PHE A 224 17.49 7.57 -8.84
C PHE A 224 16.30 7.60 -9.79
N SER A 225 15.08 7.54 -9.25
CA SER A 225 13.87 7.41 -10.07
C SER A 225 13.19 8.75 -10.28
N LYS A 226 12.79 9.01 -11.54
CA LYS A 226 11.64 9.87 -11.82
C LYS A 226 10.41 9.21 -11.18
N ILE A 227 9.71 9.94 -10.31
CA ILE A 227 8.62 9.36 -9.50
C ILE A 227 7.29 9.59 -10.21
N GLN A 228 6.51 8.52 -10.39
CA GLN A 228 5.09 8.60 -10.75
C GLN A 228 4.23 7.97 -9.65
N GLY A 229 2.97 8.37 -9.61
CA GLY A 229 1.99 7.88 -8.65
C GLY A 229 0.73 7.33 -9.31
N THR A 230 0.02 6.46 -8.61
CA THR A 230 -1.36 6.10 -8.92
C THR A 230 -2.28 7.27 -8.55
N LEU A 231 -2.32 8.25 -9.44
CA LEU A 231 -3.00 9.53 -9.30
C LEU A 231 -3.90 9.75 -10.52
N ARG A 232 -4.97 10.51 -10.35
CA ARG A 232 -5.88 10.93 -11.43
C ARG A 232 -6.32 12.36 -11.16
N ASN A 233 -5.85 13.28 -12.00
CA ASN A 233 -6.11 14.71 -11.86
C ASN A 233 -5.72 15.26 -10.47
N GLY A 234 -4.51 14.91 -10.01
CA GLY A 234 -3.95 15.34 -8.71
C GLY A 234 -4.58 14.69 -7.48
N GLN A 235 -5.48 13.72 -7.66
CA GLN A 235 -6.15 12.97 -6.59
C GLN A 235 -5.70 11.52 -6.58
N ARG A 236 -5.76 10.86 -5.41
CA ARG A 236 -5.50 9.42 -5.27
C ARG A 236 -6.33 8.59 -6.26
N CYS A 237 -5.70 7.68 -6.98
CA CYS A 237 -6.37 6.70 -7.84
C CYS A 237 -6.32 5.31 -7.20
N SER A 238 -7.33 5.01 -6.36
CA SER A 238 -7.45 3.71 -5.69
C SER A 238 -7.86 2.60 -6.67
N ALA A 239 -7.70 1.34 -6.25
CA ALA A 239 -8.14 0.20 -7.05
C ALA A 239 -9.66 0.18 -7.28
N ALA A 240 -10.45 0.55 -6.26
CA ALA A 240 -11.89 0.67 -6.40
C ALA A 240 -12.28 1.77 -7.39
N LYS A 241 -11.59 2.92 -7.35
CA LYS A 241 -11.81 4.01 -8.30
C LYS A 241 -11.43 3.65 -9.74
N SER A 242 -10.38 2.86 -9.89
CA SER A 242 -9.85 2.44 -11.20
C SER A 242 -10.69 1.33 -11.83
N TYR A 243 -11.18 0.38 -11.03
CA TYR A 243 -11.81 -0.85 -11.54
C TYR A 243 -13.28 -1.00 -11.16
N LEU A 244 -13.69 -0.63 -9.95
CA LEU A 244 -15.07 -0.87 -9.49
C LEU A 244 -16.02 0.24 -9.91
N VAL A 245 -15.62 1.51 -9.77
CA VAL A 245 -16.47 2.66 -10.16
C VAL A 245 -16.87 2.57 -11.65
N PRO A 246 -15.98 2.29 -12.62
CA PRO A 246 -16.40 2.13 -14.02
C PRO A 246 -17.33 0.93 -14.28
N ALA A 247 -17.37 -0.05 -13.39
CA ALA A 247 -18.17 -1.28 -13.52
C ALA A 247 -19.46 -1.26 -12.68
N GLU A 248 -19.71 -0.22 -11.89
CA GLU A 248 -20.75 -0.22 -10.84
C GLU A 248 -22.19 -0.34 -11.35
N ASN A 249 -22.43 -0.05 -12.63
CA ASN A 249 -23.76 -0.14 -13.25
C ASN A 249 -23.98 -1.47 -13.98
N ARG A 250 -23.02 -2.41 -13.92
CA ARG A 250 -23.18 -3.75 -14.47
C ARG A 250 -24.14 -4.55 -13.60
N THR A 251 -25.21 -5.06 -14.21
CA THR A 251 -26.25 -5.81 -13.49
C THR A 251 -25.79 -7.18 -13.00
N ASN A 252 -24.66 -7.69 -13.52
CA ASN A 252 -24.06 -8.97 -13.15
C ASN A 252 -22.94 -8.86 -12.10
N LEU A 253 -22.66 -7.67 -11.56
CA LEU A 253 -21.67 -7.46 -10.50
C LEU A 253 -22.34 -6.85 -9.25
N ASP A 254 -22.43 -7.63 -8.18
CA ASP A 254 -22.90 -7.16 -6.88
C ASP A 254 -21.72 -6.88 -5.96
N ILE A 255 -21.65 -5.66 -5.42
CA ILE A 255 -20.58 -5.20 -4.52
C ILE A 255 -21.18 -4.92 -3.15
N LEU A 256 -20.67 -5.59 -2.12
CA LEU A 256 -21.06 -5.37 -0.73
C LEU A 256 -19.85 -4.91 0.10
N GLY A 257 -19.94 -3.69 0.64
CA GLY A 257 -19.07 -3.26 1.73
C GLY A 257 -19.63 -3.67 3.10
N ASN A 258 -18.82 -3.58 4.14
CA ASN A 258 -19.18 -4.01 5.50
C ASN A 258 -19.67 -5.47 5.60
N ALA A 259 -19.18 -6.34 4.70
CA ALA A 259 -19.48 -7.77 4.64
C ALA A 259 -18.24 -8.58 5.06
N HIS A 260 -18.22 -9.09 6.30
CA HIS A 260 -17.06 -9.78 6.87
C HIS A 260 -17.14 -11.28 6.61
N VAL A 261 -16.31 -11.79 5.71
CA VAL A 261 -16.25 -13.23 5.41
C VAL A 261 -15.59 -14.00 6.57
N ARG A 262 -16.30 -15.01 7.07
CA ARG A 262 -15.88 -15.83 8.22
C ARG A 262 -15.23 -17.14 7.80
N LYS A 263 -15.72 -17.73 6.71
CA LYS A 263 -15.36 -19.08 6.29
C LYS A 263 -15.63 -19.31 4.81
N VAL A 264 -14.75 -20.06 4.15
CA VAL A 264 -15.03 -20.70 2.86
C VAL A 264 -15.75 -22.02 3.13
N LEU A 265 -16.91 -22.20 2.50
CA LEU A 265 -17.69 -23.44 2.58
C LEU A 265 -17.06 -24.46 1.64
N THR A 266 -16.88 -25.69 2.11
CA THR A 266 -16.25 -26.77 1.34
C THR A 266 -17.04 -28.07 1.45
N GLU A 267 -17.14 -28.78 0.34
CA GLU A 267 -17.78 -30.10 0.24
C GLU A 267 -16.92 -30.99 -0.64
N ASN A 268 -16.54 -32.17 -0.15
CA ASN A 268 -15.71 -33.14 -0.89
C ASN A 268 -14.44 -32.53 -1.52
N GLY A 269 -13.79 -31.61 -0.79
CA GLY A 269 -12.57 -30.93 -1.25
C GLY A 269 -12.80 -29.77 -2.23
N ARG A 270 -14.05 -29.45 -2.59
CA ARG A 270 -14.41 -28.32 -3.46
C ARG A 270 -14.91 -27.15 -2.64
N ALA A 271 -14.45 -25.93 -2.93
CA ALA A 271 -15.05 -24.71 -2.40
C ALA A 271 -16.44 -24.49 -3.03
N THR A 272 -17.48 -24.43 -2.21
CA THR A 272 -18.89 -24.36 -2.65
C THR A 272 -19.54 -23.01 -2.42
N GLY A 273 -18.89 -22.12 -1.67
CA GLY A 273 -19.43 -20.83 -1.30
C GLY A 273 -18.69 -20.19 -0.14
N VAL A 274 -19.30 -19.17 0.45
CA VAL A 274 -18.76 -18.48 1.63
C VAL A 274 -19.86 -18.22 2.66
N MET A 275 -19.44 -18.19 3.92
CA MET A 275 -20.22 -17.69 5.05
C MET A 275 -19.69 -16.33 5.48
N PHE A 276 -20.55 -15.34 5.60
CA PHE A 276 -20.18 -13.97 5.97
C PHE A 276 -21.27 -13.28 6.78
N ASP A 277 -20.87 -12.27 7.55
CA ASP A 277 -21.79 -11.41 8.28
C ASP A 277 -21.99 -10.09 7.53
N TYR A 278 -23.25 -9.68 7.36
CA TYR A 278 -23.64 -8.41 6.76
C TYR A 278 -24.90 -7.89 7.46
N GLN A 279 -24.89 -6.60 7.85
CA GLN A 279 -26.00 -5.98 8.59
C GLN A 279 -26.51 -6.81 9.79
N GLN A 280 -25.58 -7.39 10.57
CA GLN A 280 -25.85 -8.23 11.74
C GLN A 280 -26.53 -9.59 11.44
N VAL A 281 -26.62 -9.96 10.16
CA VAL A 281 -27.14 -11.26 9.71
C VAL A 281 -26.02 -12.08 9.09
N THR A 282 -25.99 -13.38 9.37
CA THR A 282 -25.05 -14.32 8.74
C THR A 282 -25.66 -14.91 7.49
N TYR A 283 -24.98 -14.77 6.37
CA TYR A 283 -25.35 -15.29 5.06
C TYR A 283 -24.46 -16.46 4.65
N ASN A 284 -25.05 -17.41 3.93
CA ASN A 284 -24.34 -18.46 3.20
C ASN A 284 -24.68 -18.33 1.72
N ILE A 285 -23.71 -18.00 0.88
CA ILE A 285 -23.91 -17.81 -0.56
C ILE A 285 -23.09 -18.83 -1.34
N ARG A 286 -23.71 -19.45 -2.35
CA ARG A 286 -23.11 -20.51 -3.16
C ARG A 286 -22.33 -19.95 -4.35
N ALA A 287 -21.18 -20.56 -4.63
CA ALA A 287 -20.40 -20.33 -5.84
C ALA A 287 -20.60 -21.51 -6.81
N LYS A 288 -21.00 -21.21 -8.05
CA LYS A 288 -21.18 -22.20 -9.12
C LYS A 288 -19.84 -22.66 -9.68
N ARG A 289 -18.87 -21.75 -9.78
CA ARG A 289 -17.53 -22.04 -10.28
C ARG A 289 -16.51 -21.94 -9.16
N GLU A 290 -16.14 -20.72 -8.75
CA GLU A 290 -14.97 -20.51 -7.87
C GLU A 290 -15.22 -19.48 -6.77
N VAL A 291 -14.51 -19.67 -5.67
CA VAL A 291 -14.32 -18.66 -4.62
C VAL A 291 -12.88 -18.16 -4.72
N ILE A 292 -12.71 -16.86 -4.94
CA ILE A 292 -11.40 -16.22 -5.17
C ILE A 292 -11.04 -15.37 -3.96
N LEU A 293 -9.98 -15.73 -3.25
CA LEU A 293 -9.53 -15.01 -2.05
C LEU A 293 -8.57 -13.87 -2.42
N SER A 294 -9.02 -12.64 -2.20
CA SER A 294 -8.28 -11.40 -2.39
C SER A 294 -8.19 -10.57 -1.10
N ALA A 295 -8.23 -11.23 0.06
CA ALA A 295 -8.22 -10.59 1.38
C ALA A 295 -6.82 -10.07 1.82
N GLY A 296 -5.81 -10.21 0.96
CA GLY A 296 -4.45 -9.75 1.22
C GLY A 296 -3.60 -10.72 2.02
N THR A 297 -2.30 -10.41 2.15
CA THR A 297 -1.26 -11.29 2.71
C THR A 297 -1.51 -11.70 4.16
N THR A 298 -2.28 -10.90 4.92
CA THR A 298 -2.62 -11.17 6.32
C THR A 298 -3.92 -11.98 6.45
N ASN A 299 -4.99 -11.57 5.77
CA ASN A 299 -6.33 -12.11 6.02
C ASN A 299 -6.64 -13.33 5.16
N THR A 300 -6.06 -13.48 3.97
CA THR A 300 -6.20 -14.71 3.18
C THR A 300 -5.73 -15.95 3.95
N PRO A 301 -4.49 -16.01 4.52
CA PRO A 301 -4.08 -17.18 5.27
C PRO A 301 -4.89 -17.38 6.55
N GLN A 302 -5.33 -16.31 7.22
CA GLN A 302 -6.24 -16.42 8.36
C GLN A 302 -7.55 -17.09 7.97
N LEU A 303 -8.21 -16.60 6.92
CA LEU A 303 -9.49 -17.12 6.44
C LEU A 303 -9.36 -18.58 5.98
N LEU A 304 -8.30 -18.94 5.27
CA LEU A 304 -8.02 -20.32 4.89
C LEU A 304 -7.89 -21.22 6.12
N MET A 305 -7.10 -20.81 7.13
CA MET A 305 -6.96 -21.59 8.36
C MET A 305 -8.29 -21.72 9.12
N LEU A 306 -9.08 -20.65 9.24
CA LEU A 306 -10.44 -20.71 9.83
C LEU A 306 -11.40 -21.61 9.04
N SER A 307 -11.11 -21.81 7.76
CA SER A 307 -11.86 -22.69 6.86
C SER A 307 -11.37 -24.15 6.87
N GLY A 308 -10.39 -24.48 7.72
CA GLY A 308 -9.82 -25.83 7.82
C GLY A 308 -8.70 -26.13 6.83
N ILE A 309 -8.18 -25.11 6.13
CA ILE A 309 -7.10 -25.25 5.15
C ILE A 309 -5.83 -24.60 5.73
N GLY A 310 -4.90 -25.42 6.20
CA GLY A 310 -3.68 -24.93 6.85
C GLY A 310 -2.95 -26.01 7.65
N PRO A 311 -1.90 -25.65 8.40
CA PRO A 311 -1.05 -26.65 9.06
C PRO A 311 -1.86 -27.45 10.09
N LYS A 312 -1.99 -28.77 9.89
CA LYS A 312 -2.86 -29.64 10.69
C LYS A 312 -2.68 -29.47 12.20
N LYS A 313 -1.45 -29.54 12.68
CA LYS A 313 -1.11 -29.37 14.11
C LYS A 313 -1.47 -27.99 14.67
N HIS A 314 -1.55 -26.97 13.83
CA HIS A 314 -1.98 -25.63 14.23
C HIS A 314 -3.51 -25.56 14.32
N LEU A 315 -4.22 -26.14 13.36
CA LEU A 315 -5.68 -26.18 13.33
C LEU A 315 -6.27 -27.00 14.49
N GLU A 316 -5.64 -28.12 14.83
CA GLU A 316 -6.02 -28.98 15.97
C GLU A 316 -6.06 -28.20 17.31
N LYS A 317 -5.13 -27.25 17.52
CA LYS A 317 -5.09 -26.42 18.74
C LYS A 317 -6.32 -25.53 18.91
N PHE A 318 -6.97 -25.17 17.81
CA PHE A 318 -8.17 -24.34 17.79
C PHE A 318 -9.44 -25.14 17.53
N GLN A 319 -9.35 -26.47 17.53
CA GLN A 319 -10.46 -27.39 17.27
C GLN A 319 -11.15 -27.12 15.92
N ILE A 320 -10.37 -26.69 14.92
CA ILE A 320 -10.88 -26.44 13.57
C ILE A 320 -10.79 -27.75 12.77
N PRO A 321 -11.91 -28.25 12.21
CA PRO A 321 -11.90 -29.44 11.37
C PRO A 321 -10.96 -29.28 10.18
N LEU A 322 -10.13 -30.29 9.94
CA LEU A 322 -9.18 -30.29 8.83
C LEU A 322 -9.90 -30.56 7.50
N VAL A 323 -9.73 -29.67 6.54
CA VAL A 323 -10.10 -29.85 5.14
C VAL A 323 -8.87 -30.22 4.31
N ALA A 324 -7.76 -29.51 4.49
CA ALA A 324 -6.49 -29.79 3.82
C ALA A 324 -5.29 -29.37 4.67
N ASP A 325 -4.30 -30.25 4.79
CA ASP A 325 -3.04 -29.98 5.49
C ASP A 325 -2.05 -29.32 4.54
N LEU A 326 -1.98 -28.00 4.58
CA LEU A 326 -1.13 -27.17 3.72
C LEU A 326 -0.33 -26.18 4.58
N PRO A 327 0.86 -25.74 4.14
CA PRO A 327 1.71 -24.80 4.89
C PRO A 327 1.20 -23.35 4.86
N VAL A 328 -0.12 -23.13 4.96
CA VAL A 328 -0.76 -21.82 4.89
C VAL A 328 -0.22 -20.89 5.98
N GLY A 329 0.07 -19.65 5.58
CA GLY A 329 0.64 -18.62 6.45
C GLY A 329 2.15 -18.77 6.66
N ASN A 330 2.85 -19.69 6.00
CA ASN A 330 4.32 -19.71 5.93
C ASN A 330 4.85 -18.76 4.86
N ASN A 331 6.18 -18.61 4.80
CA ASN A 331 6.88 -17.88 3.75
C ASN A 331 6.40 -16.42 3.63
N PHE A 332 6.14 -15.77 4.77
CA PHE A 332 5.73 -14.37 4.81
C PHE A 332 6.94 -13.48 4.54
N HIS A 333 6.84 -12.61 3.55
CA HIS A 333 7.87 -11.66 3.15
C HIS A 333 7.36 -10.25 3.34
N ASP A 334 8.26 -9.35 3.68
CA ASP A 334 8.00 -7.93 3.67
C ASP A 334 9.33 -7.14 3.64
N HIS A 335 9.30 -5.89 3.19
CA HIS A 335 10.47 -5.02 3.17
C HIS A 335 10.68 -4.37 4.53
N ALA A 336 11.66 -4.88 5.28
CA ALA A 336 12.05 -4.30 6.56
C ALA A 336 12.78 -2.97 6.33
N ALA A 337 12.25 -1.89 6.88
CA ALA A 337 12.82 -0.55 6.71
C ALA A 337 13.56 -0.05 7.95
N GLY A 338 14.68 0.63 7.74
CA GLY A 338 15.37 1.41 8.74
C GLY A 338 15.34 2.89 8.39
N ILE A 339 15.00 3.74 9.36
CA ILE A 339 14.95 5.20 9.17
C ILE A 339 16.24 5.89 9.65
N ILE A 340 16.59 7.01 9.03
CA ILE A 340 17.54 8.00 9.54
C ILE A 340 16.86 9.38 9.48
N PRO A 341 16.66 10.05 10.62
CA PRO A 341 16.11 11.40 10.62
C PRO A 341 17.18 12.45 10.32
N TYR A 342 16.77 13.50 9.61
CA TYR A 342 17.55 14.69 9.28
C TYR A 342 16.70 15.94 9.53
N THR A 343 17.31 16.95 10.14
CA THR A 343 16.76 18.31 10.08
C THR A 343 17.04 18.88 8.70
N ILE A 344 16.07 19.61 8.14
CA ILE A 344 16.27 20.36 6.89
C ILE A 344 16.28 21.86 7.18
N GLY A 345 16.62 22.67 6.18
CA GLY A 345 16.79 24.12 6.35
C GLY A 345 15.57 24.75 7.03
N SER A 346 15.80 25.58 8.06
CA SER A 346 14.73 26.18 8.88
C SER A 346 13.80 27.12 8.11
N GLN A 347 14.19 27.53 6.90
CA GLN A 347 13.37 28.28 5.96
C GLN A 347 12.30 27.44 5.26
N ILE A 348 12.46 26.10 5.23
CA ILE A 348 11.48 25.19 4.63
C ILE A 348 10.30 25.05 5.60
N PRO A 349 9.05 25.29 5.19
CA PRO A 349 7.90 25.07 6.05
C PRO A 349 7.76 23.58 6.41
N THR A 350 7.36 23.29 7.65
CA THR A 350 7.00 21.93 8.06
C THR A 350 5.85 21.38 7.22
N VAL A 351 5.76 20.04 7.10
CA VAL A 351 4.63 19.37 6.44
C VAL A 351 3.28 19.88 6.95
N MET A 352 3.13 20.04 8.28
CA MET A 352 1.88 20.55 8.85
C MET A 352 1.58 21.99 8.44
N GLN A 353 2.59 22.87 8.43
CA GLN A 353 2.42 24.24 7.93
C GLN A 353 2.02 24.26 6.45
N LYS A 354 2.64 23.40 5.62
CA LYS A 354 2.28 23.26 4.20
C LYS A 354 0.82 22.83 4.04
N LEU A 355 0.35 21.87 4.83
CA LEU A 355 -1.02 21.37 4.75
C LEU A 355 -2.07 22.39 5.21
N ILE A 356 -1.83 23.11 6.31
CA ILE A 356 -2.84 24.04 6.87
C ILE A 356 -2.80 25.45 6.27
N ASN A 357 -1.81 25.76 5.43
CA ASN A 357 -1.72 27.07 4.78
C ASN A 357 -2.94 27.28 3.85
N PRO A 358 -3.75 28.34 4.06
CA PRO A 358 -4.94 28.61 3.24
C PRO A 358 -4.66 28.70 1.74
N GLU A 359 -3.53 29.30 1.34
CA GLU A 359 -3.14 29.45 -0.08
C GLU A 359 -2.90 28.09 -0.74
N ASN A 360 -2.23 27.17 -0.04
CA ASN A 360 -1.99 25.80 -0.53
C ASN A 360 -3.30 25.01 -0.64
N VAL A 361 -4.25 25.24 0.26
CA VAL A 361 -5.56 24.58 0.18
C VAL A 361 -6.37 25.15 -0.99
N GLU A 362 -6.36 26.46 -1.18
CA GLU A 362 -7.01 27.12 -2.32
C GLU A 362 -6.41 26.69 -3.66
N GLU A 363 -5.08 26.59 -3.74
CA GLU A 363 -4.37 26.05 -4.90
C GLU A 363 -4.85 24.63 -5.22
N TYR A 364 -4.93 23.75 -4.22
CA TYR A 364 -5.38 22.38 -4.43
C TYR A 364 -6.86 22.29 -4.80
N ILE A 365 -7.71 23.15 -4.24
CA ILE A 365 -9.13 23.25 -4.62
C ILE A 365 -9.25 23.58 -6.10
N THR A 366 -8.50 24.57 -6.57
CA THR A 366 -8.62 25.13 -7.92
C THR A 366 -7.91 24.28 -8.97
N ASN A 367 -6.66 23.91 -8.71
CA ASN A 367 -5.76 23.34 -9.72
C ASN A 367 -5.39 21.88 -9.44
N LYS A 368 -5.67 21.36 -8.23
CA LYS A 368 -5.21 20.04 -7.78
C LYS A 368 -3.69 19.89 -7.76
N THR A 369 -2.99 21.02 -7.56
CA THR A 369 -1.54 21.12 -7.39
C THR A 369 -1.18 21.57 -5.98
N GLY A 370 0.11 21.73 -5.71
CA GLY A 370 0.60 22.20 -4.42
C GLY A 370 0.65 21.10 -3.37
N PRO A 371 1.09 21.40 -2.13
CA PRO A 371 1.48 20.39 -1.13
C PRO A 371 0.45 19.30 -0.84
N LEU A 372 -0.85 19.58 -0.98
CA LEU A 372 -1.92 18.60 -0.76
C LEU A 372 -1.93 17.48 -1.82
N SER A 373 -1.43 17.75 -3.03
CA SER A 373 -1.28 16.78 -4.12
C SER A 373 -0.06 15.85 -3.97
N SER A 374 0.73 16.05 -2.92
CA SER A 374 1.96 15.31 -2.66
C SER A 374 1.72 13.84 -2.27
N MET A 375 2.57 12.93 -2.76
CA MET A 375 2.56 11.52 -2.39
C MET A 375 3.29 11.28 -1.06
N GLU A 376 2.62 11.60 0.06
CA GLU A 376 3.22 11.56 1.41
C GLU A 376 4.53 12.37 1.55
N PHE A 377 4.73 13.41 0.73
CA PHE A 377 5.98 14.19 0.72
C PHE A 377 7.24 13.35 0.45
N ILE A 378 7.08 12.25 -0.29
CA ILE A 378 8.20 11.50 -0.86
C ILE A 378 8.81 12.35 -1.97
N SER A 379 10.02 12.86 -1.75
CA SER A 379 10.73 13.73 -2.70
C SER A 379 11.56 12.93 -3.70
N ASN A 380 12.20 11.86 -3.24
CA ASN A 380 13.11 11.04 -4.04
C ASN A 380 12.97 9.55 -3.71
N VAL A 381 13.15 8.72 -4.72
CA VAL A 381 13.28 7.27 -4.60
C VAL A 381 14.54 6.84 -5.35
N ALA A 382 15.33 5.96 -4.76
CA ALA A 382 16.46 5.35 -5.43
C ALA A 382 16.48 3.84 -5.21
N PHE A 383 16.93 3.12 -6.24
CA PHE A 383 17.21 1.69 -6.18
C PHE A 383 18.69 1.51 -6.43
N LEU A 384 19.44 1.07 -5.44
CA LEU A 384 20.90 1.06 -5.53
C LEU A 384 21.44 -0.34 -5.23
N LYS A 385 22.65 -0.57 -5.72
CA LYS A 385 23.35 -1.85 -5.60
C LYS A 385 24.74 -1.59 -5.04
N ASP A 386 24.92 -1.87 -3.76
CA ASP A 386 26.12 -1.47 -3.02
C ASP A 386 26.55 -0.01 -3.37
N GLN A 387 27.80 0.35 -3.16
CA GLN A 387 28.38 1.61 -3.67
C GLN A 387 28.69 1.55 -5.18
N ALA A 388 28.00 0.70 -5.96
CA ALA A 388 28.24 0.56 -7.39
C ALA A 388 27.30 1.46 -8.20
N VAL A 389 27.88 2.38 -8.96
CA VAL A 389 27.14 3.29 -9.85
C VAL A 389 26.63 2.57 -11.11
N LEU A 390 27.43 1.66 -11.66
CA LEU A 390 27.13 0.90 -12.88
C LEU A 390 27.34 -0.60 -12.64
N PRO A 391 26.35 -1.31 -12.06
CA PRO A 391 26.51 -2.71 -11.78
C PRO A 391 26.43 -3.57 -13.05
N SER A 392 27.16 -4.69 -13.04
CA SER A 392 27.11 -5.69 -14.12
C SER A 392 25.74 -6.39 -14.26
N VAL A 393 24.94 -6.39 -13.20
CA VAL A 393 23.57 -6.91 -13.18
C VAL A 393 22.68 -5.88 -12.52
N ASP A 394 21.69 -5.39 -13.27
CA ASP A 394 20.65 -4.47 -12.82
C ASP A 394 19.65 -5.17 -11.89
N PHE A 395 20.07 -5.36 -10.65
CA PHE A 395 19.28 -5.98 -9.61
C PHE A 395 19.68 -5.34 -8.26
N PRO A 396 18.99 -4.26 -7.86
CA PRO A 396 19.35 -3.44 -6.70
C PRO A 396 19.21 -4.25 -5.42
N ASP A 397 20.07 -3.97 -4.43
CA ASP A 397 20.08 -4.64 -3.11
C ASP A 397 19.18 -3.91 -2.10
N TYR A 398 19.07 -2.58 -2.24
CA TYR A 398 18.28 -1.75 -1.35
C TYR A 398 17.61 -0.60 -2.09
N GLN A 399 16.50 -0.15 -1.50
CA GLN A 399 15.73 1.01 -1.92
C GLN A 399 15.85 2.11 -0.87
N LEU A 400 15.94 3.34 -1.34
CA LEU A 400 15.95 4.55 -0.53
C LEU A 400 14.71 5.39 -0.83
N PHE A 401 14.11 5.95 0.21
CA PHE A 401 13.07 6.99 0.10
C PHE A 401 13.51 8.20 0.92
N PHE A 402 13.30 9.38 0.37
CA PHE A 402 13.50 10.64 1.08
C PHE A 402 12.13 11.27 1.28
N VAL A 403 11.73 11.44 2.53
CA VAL A 403 10.35 11.78 2.90
C VAL A 403 10.37 12.90 3.92
N GLU A 404 9.74 14.03 3.62
CA GLU A 404 9.45 15.02 4.66
C GLU A 404 8.36 14.45 5.58
N ILE A 405 8.54 14.56 6.89
CA ILE A 405 7.57 14.01 7.84
C ILE A 405 7.14 15.06 8.86
N PRO A 406 5.87 15.06 9.29
CA PRO A 406 5.43 15.81 10.45
C PRO A 406 5.76 15.01 11.73
N LYS A 407 5.86 15.69 12.89
CA LYS A 407 6.22 15.05 14.17
C LYS A 407 5.27 13.94 14.60
N GLU A 408 4.02 13.99 14.16
CA GLU A 408 2.97 13.01 14.42
C GLU A 408 3.36 11.61 13.94
N VAL A 409 4.13 11.51 12.85
CA VAL A 409 4.57 10.21 12.30
C VAL A 409 5.45 9.45 13.30
N PRO A 410 6.63 9.95 13.71
CA PRO A 410 7.47 9.26 14.68
C PRO A 410 6.82 9.18 16.07
N LYS A 411 5.99 10.18 16.44
CA LYS A 411 5.36 10.22 17.77
C LYS A 411 4.25 9.18 17.94
N TYR A 412 3.41 8.97 16.92
CA TYR A 412 2.18 8.18 17.05
C TYR A 412 2.09 7.02 16.07
N GLN A 413 2.67 7.12 14.88
CA GLN A 413 2.45 6.13 13.81
C GLN A 413 3.55 5.07 13.69
N VAL A 414 4.76 5.35 14.21
CA VAL A 414 5.85 4.36 14.27
C VAL A 414 5.79 3.51 15.54
N GLY A 415 5.19 4.05 16.62
CA GLY A 415 5.06 3.34 17.89
C GLY A 415 6.35 3.27 18.71
N PHE A 416 7.21 4.28 18.58
CA PHE A 416 8.39 4.42 19.43
C PHE A 416 7.99 4.49 20.90
N LYS A 417 8.84 3.94 21.78
CA LYS A 417 8.71 4.21 23.21
C LYS A 417 8.89 5.71 23.47
N PRO A 418 8.15 6.31 24.42
CA PRO A 418 8.22 7.75 24.68
C PRO A 418 9.65 8.27 24.90
N GLU A 419 10.48 7.53 25.65
CA GLU A 419 11.87 7.90 25.91
C GLU A 419 12.77 7.83 24.67
N VAL A 420 12.47 6.94 23.72
CA VAL A 420 13.19 6.86 22.46
C VAL A 420 12.79 8.00 21.54
N TYR A 421 11.49 8.28 21.44
CA TYR A 421 10.98 9.44 20.71
C TYR A 421 11.62 10.74 21.23
N GLN A 422 11.56 10.97 22.54
CA GLN A 422 12.08 12.19 23.16
C GLN A 422 13.57 12.37 22.91
N LYS A 423 14.35 11.27 22.89
CA LYS A 423 15.79 11.33 22.66
C LYS A 423 16.16 11.60 21.20
N VAL A 424 15.43 11.00 20.26
CA VAL A 424 15.80 11.03 18.83
C VAL A 424 15.12 12.16 18.07
N PHE A 425 13.86 12.44 18.37
CA PHE A 425 13.02 13.40 17.63
C PHE A 425 12.65 14.64 18.46
N GLY A 426 12.52 14.50 19.78
CA GLY A 426 12.10 15.58 20.68
C GLY A 426 12.82 16.92 20.48
N PRO A 427 14.17 16.98 20.34
CA PRO A 427 14.89 18.25 20.17
C PRO A 427 14.57 18.99 18.86
N TYR A 428 13.96 18.32 17.89
CA TYR A 428 13.72 18.82 16.54
C TYR A 428 12.25 18.77 16.14
N GLU A 429 11.34 18.41 17.06
CA GLU A 429 9.95 18.07 16.72
C GLU A 429 9.15 19.24 16.15
N ASP A 430 9.53 20.48 16.46
CA ASP A 430 8.87 21.69 15.95
C ASP A 430 9.52 22.27 14.68
N GLY A 431 10.63 21.66 14.22
CA GLY A 431 11.33 22.07 13.00
C GLY A 431 10.96 21.22 11.78
N PRO A 432 11.30 21.69 10.58
CA PRO A 432 11.15 20.89 9.36
C PRO A 432 12.13 19.71 9.40
N MET A 433 11.62 18.53 9.07
CA MET A 433 12.39 17.29 9.13
C MET A 433 12.08 16.37 7.97
N MET A 434 13.11 15.59 7.62
CA MET A 434 13.08 14.54 6.63
C MET A 434 13.53 13.24 7.28
N ILE A 435 13.02 12.11 6.79
CA ILE A 435 13.63 10.80 7.00
C ILE A 435 14.16 10.28 5.68
N CYS A 436 15.34 9.66 5.73
CA CYS A 436 15.74 8.71 4.72
C CYS A 436 15.36 7.31 5.20
N VAL A 437 14.52 6.63 4.43
CA VAL A 437 14.13 5.24 4.66
C VAL A 437 15.00 4.36 3.79
N SER A 438 15.71 3.41 4.39
CA SER A 438 16.47 2.40 3.67
C SER A 438 15.88 1.02 3.93
N GLN A 439 15.58 0.27 2.89
CA GLN A 439 15.05 -1.08 2.99
C GLN A 439 15.69 -2.02 1.96
N PRO A 440 15.99 -3.29 2.33
CA PRO A 440 16.40 -4.29 1.36
C PRO A 440 15.28 -4.57 0.36
N THR A 441 15.61 -4.68 -0.93
CA THR A 441 14.67 -5.06 -1.99
C THR A 441 14.48 -6.57 -2.09
N GLN A 442 15.45 -7.34 -1.58
CA GLN A 442 15.43 -8.81 -1.60
C GLN A 442 15.62 -9.38 -0.19
N PRO A 443 14.67 -9.14 0.74
CA PRO A 443 14.76 -9.65 2.08
C PRO A 443 14.81 -11.18 2.07
N ARG A 444 15.66 -11.75 2.92
CA ARG A 444 15.91 -13.20 3.03
C ARG A 444 15.23 -13.79 4.25
N SER A 445 14.96 -12.97 5.27
CA SER A 445 14.15 -13.35 6.42
C SER A 445 12.76 -13.80 5.98
N ARG A 446 12.23 -14.83 6.65
CA ARG A 446 10.89 -15.38 6.40
C ARG A 446 10.10 -15.43 7.69
N GLY A 447 8.90 -14.88 7.60
CA GLY A 447 7.94 -14.81 8.69
C GLY A 447 6.79 -15.81 8.57
N THR A 448 5.79 -15.63 9.44
CA THR A 448 4.55 -16.39 9.44
C THR A 448 3.33 -15.54 9.80
N VAL A 449 2.16 -15.98 9.34
CA VAL A 449 0.84 -15.56 9.82
C VAL A 449 0.15 -16.77 10.45
N ARG A 450 -0.41 -16.59 11.65
CA ARG A 450 -1.07 -17.66 12.44
C ARG A 450 -2.36 -17.19 13.08
N LEU A 451 -3.28 -18.12 13.32
CA LEU A 451 -4.43 -17.87 14.18
C LEU A 451 -4.00 -17.61 15.63
N LYS A 452 -4.65 -16.63 16.28
CA LYS A 452 -4.61 -16.44 17.75
C LYS A 452 -5.81 -17.10 18.43
N SER A 453 -6.92 -17.25 17.72
CA SER A 453 -8.15 -17.90 18.16
C SER A 453 -8.91 -18.43 16.94
N SER A 454 -10.03 -19.12 17.18
CA SER A 454 -11.00 -19.51 16.14
C SER A 454 -12.05 -18.44 15.84
N ASN A 455 -11.96 -17.26 16.47
CA ASN A 455 -12.88 -16.16 16.22
C ASN A 455 -12.44 -15.40 14.94
N PRO A 456 -13.27 -15.31 13.89
CA PRO A 456 -12.92 -14.62 12.65
C PRO A 456 -12.73 -13.10 12.80
N TYR A 457 -13.13 -12.52 13.94
CA TYR A 457 -12.95 -11.11 14.25
C TYR A 457 -11.65 -10.80 14.99
N ASP A 458 -10.98 -11.80 15.54
CA ASP A 458 -9.71 -11.58 16.23
C ASP A 458 -8.60 -11.41 15.19
N PRO A 459 -7.68 -10.45 15.36
CA PRO A 459 -6.58 -10.26 14.42
C PRO A 459 -5.60 -11.44 14.48
N PRO A 460 -4.99 -11.86 13.37
CA PRO A 460 -4.03 -12.95 13.38
C PRO A 460 -2.74 -12.54 14.10
N ALA A 461 -1.90 -13.52 14.42
CA ALA A 461 -0.52 -13.32 14.82
C ALA A 461 0.32 -13.14 13.56
N ILE A 462 0.85 -11.93 13.38
CA ILE A 462 1.73 -11.57 12.27
C ILE A 462 3.15 -11.54 12.82
N ASP A 463 4.03 -12.38 12.30
CA ASP A 463 5.44 -12.38 12.64
C ASP A 463 6.27 -12.28 11.36
N PRO A 464 6.67 -11.08 10.92
CA PRO A 464 7.52 -10.94 9.74
C PRO A 464 8.94 -11.48 9.96
N ASN A 465 9.34 -11.71 11.22
CA ASN A 465 10.66 -12.24 11.58
C ASN A 465 11.81 -11.42 10.97
N TYR A 466 11.65 -10.09 10.94
CA TYR A 466 12.60 -9.18 10.30
C TYR A 466 14.01 -9.37 10.86
N PHE A 467 14.99 -9.36 9.96
CA PHE A 467 16.42 -9.44 10.29
C PHE A 467 16.84 -10.74 10.99
N ALA A 468 16.09 -11.82 10.80
CA ALA A 468 16.54 -13.15 11.16
C ALA A 468 17.75 -13.59 10.31
N ASP A 469 17.78 -13.19 9.03
CA ASP A 469 18.97 -13.30 8.19
C ASP A 469 19.83 -12.03 8.36
N PRO A 470 21.12 -12.16 8.75
CA PRO A 470 21.98 -11.00 8.98
C PRO A 470 22.31 -10.21 7.71
N ARG A 471 22.10 -10.78 6.51
CA ARG A 471 22.28 -10.05 5.24
C ARG A 471 21.25 -8.93 5.08
N ASP A 472 20.03 -9.10 5.59
CA ASP A 472 19.00 -8.07 5.50
C ASP A 472 19.40 -6.80 6.26
N ILE A 473 20.06 -6.94 7.42
CA ILE A 473 20.62 -5.78 8.14
C ILE A 473 21.77 -5.15 7.36
N ARG A 474 22.63 -5.96 6.74
CA ARG A 474 23.79 -5.48 5.97
C ARG A 474 23.34 -4.59 4.82
N ASP A 475 22.38 -5.06 4.02
CA ASP A 475 21.89 -4.34 2.85
C ASP A 475 21.22 -3.01 3.28
N MET A 476 20.46 -3.02 4.38
CA MET A 476 19.91 -1.81 5.00
C MET A 476 21.00 -0.83 5.48
N VAL A 477 22.04 -1.32 6.17
CA VAL A 477 23.14 -0.48 6.68
C VAL A 477 23.98 0.09 5.54
N GLN A 478 24.15 -0.63 4.43
CA GLN A 478 24.83 -0.13 3.24
C GLN A 478 24.09 1.08 2.65
N GLY A 479 22.77 0.98 2.47
CA GLY A 479 21.98 2.11 1.99
C GLY A 479 22.07 3.34 2.90
N LYS A 480 22.07 3.12 4.21
CA LYS A 480 22.31 4.19 5.21
C LYS A 480 23.70 4.81 5.08
N SER A 481 24.72 3.99 4.90
CA SER A 481 26.11 4.44 4.79
C SER A 481 26.33 5.24 3.50
N PHE A 482 25.71 4.82 2.40
CA PHE A 482 25.70 5.56 1.14
C PHE A 482 25.14 6.99 1.32
N VAL A 483 23.98 7.11 1.97
CA VAL A 483 23.34 8.42 2.18
C VAL A 483 24.23 9.36 3.00
N ILE A 484 24.84 8.86 4.08
CA ILE A 484 25.73 9.65 4.94
C ILE A 484 27.03 10.06 4.21
N ASN A 485 27.65 9.12 3.49
CA ASN A 485 28.98 9.31 2.90
C ASN A 485 28.95 9.92 1.49
N SER A 486 27.78 10.02 0.86
CA SER A 486 27.64 10.55 -0.50
C SER A 486 26.67 11.72 -0.53
N ILE A 487 25.38 11.47 -0.34
CA ILE A 487 24.33 12.48 -0.51
C ILE A 487 24.50 13.67 0.46
N PHE A 488 25.01 13.43 1.66
CA PHE A 488 25.18 14.47 2.69
C PHE A 488 26.64 14.78 3.06
N TYR A 489 27.62 14.26 2.30
CA TYR A 489 29.05 14.47 2.60
C TYR A 489 29.56 15.83 2.14
N HIS A 490 29.07 16.35 1.01
CA HIS A 490 29.26 17.75 0.65
C HIS A 490 28.13 18.57 1.27
N PRO A 491 28.41 19.74 1.91
CA PRO A 491 27.34 20.66 2.22
C PRO A 491 26.66 20.98 0.89
N ILE A 492 25.39 20.62 0.81
CA ILE A 492 24.51 21.07 -0.26
C ILE A 492 24.51 22.60 -0.14
N THR A 493 25.35 23.28 -0.92
CA THR A 493 25.61 24.72 -0.78
C THR A 493 24.55 25.60 -1.43
N LYS A 494 23.33 25.09 -1.66
CA LYS A 494 22.22 25.86 -2.20
C LYS A 494 20.93 25.58 -1.45
#